data_AF-A0A6P6KBF5-F1
#
_entry.id   AF-A0A6P6KBF5-F1
#
_cell.length_a   1.000
_cell.length_b   1.000
_cell.length_c   1.000
_cell.angle_alpha   90.00
_cell.angle_beta   90.00
_cell.angle_gamma   90.00
#
_symmetry.space_group_name_H-M   'P 1'
#
loop_
_entity.id
_entity.type
_entity.pdbx_description
1 polymer ?
#
loop_
_entity_poly.entity_id
_entity_poly.type
_entity_poly.pdbx_seq_one_letter_code
_entity_poly.pdbx_strand_id
1 'polypeptide(L)'
;MTILNFSSGQADAVLKSVASEDQISCDVKDTLRKFLQKLTENARSAGKRSRERSLDEASQILQKIPKEALGSLKPAALHQFVRLVLALQLEAVTSSSTCRKLDQMLQVLAEINYSIVFEEVKQYLLNLLHQKQVFSLKDLQIVCMFLEDSTLGREVLKAECRTLLNKVAELIPAVLSDEATRNGPLCYQTVKICLQVFQLLPGQVTLMVYCKESANMSLRDILEFLMRVILGEVSSRDTRLLAGTAVAMLLTTATDSQCAASAAWSLLQITKHRSSTIFNCT
;
A
#
# COMPACT_ATOMS: atom_id res chain seq x y z
N MET A 1 -15.03 -16.06 0.88
CA MET A 1 -13.96 -15.08 1.14
C MET A 1 -14.59 -13.69 1.08
N THR A 2 -14.63 -12.96 2.19
CA THR A 2 -15.35 -11.68 2.24
C THR A 2 -14.48 -10.62 1.59
N ILE A 3 -14.75 -10.30 0.33
CA ILE A 3 -14.25 -9.08 -0.28
C ILE A 3 -14.70 -7.93 0.64
N LEU A 4 -13.75 -7.19 1.20
CA LEU A 4 -14.02 -5.98 1.98
C LEU A 4 -14.52 -4.89 1.03
N ASN A 5 -15.74 -5.05 0.54
CA ASN A 5 -16.47 -3.95 -0.11
C ASN A 5 -17.24 -3.24 1.00
N PHE A 6 -17.13 -1.91 1.07
CA PHE A 6 -17.97 -1.17 1.99
C PHE A 6 -19.43 -1.38 1.55
N SER A 7 -20.28 -1.68 2.53
CA SER A 7 -21.72 -1.65 2.33
C SER A 7 -22.37 -0.94 3.50
N SER A 8 -23.47 -0.23 3.26
CA SER A 8 -24.22 0.39 4.36
C SER A 8 -24.67 -0.63 5.41
N GLY A 9 -24.85 -1.90 5.01
CA GLY A 9 -25.15 -3.00 5.92
C GLY A 9 -24.01 -3.33 6.90
N GLN A 10 -22.75 -3.01 6.58
CA GLN A 10 -21.63 -3.17 7.52
C GLN A 10 -21.66 -2.12 8.63
N ALA A 11 -21.97 -0.87 8.31
CA ALA A 11 -22.14 0.18 9.31
C ALA A 11 -23.32 -0.14 10.26
N ASP A 12 -24.43 -0.65 9.72
CA ASP A 12 -25.58 -1.09 10.52
C ASP A 12 -25.26 -2.32 11.39
N ALA A 13 -24.41 -3.23 10.91
CA ALA A 13 -23.94 -4.38 11.70
C ALA A 13 -23.05 -3.93 12.88
N VAL A 14 -22.17 -2.95 12.66
CA VAL A 14 -21.33 -2.34 13.71
C VAL A 14 -22.22 -1.61 14.74
N LEU A 15 -23.25 -0.89 14.28
CA LEU A 15 -24.21 -0.24 15.18
C LEU A 15 -24.95 -1.24 16.06
N LYS A 16 -25.35 -2.39 15.50
CA LYS A 16 -26.03 -3.46 16.26
C LYS A 16 -25.12 -4.11 17.29
N SER A 17 -23.84 -4.33 16.96
CA SER A 17 -22.88 -4.90 17.91
C SER A 17 -22.64 -3.94 19.08
N VAL A 18 -22.42 -2.65 18.81
CA VAL A 18 -22.24 -1.60 19.83
C VAL A 18 -23.50 -1.38 20.69
N ALA A 19 -24.70 -1.43 20.10
CA ALA A 19 -25.95 -1.25 20.84
C ALA A 19 -26.15 -2.35 21.91
N SER A 20 -25.68 -3.57 21.63
CA SER A 20 -25.77 -4.73 22.53
C SER A 20 -24.78 -4.72 23.71
N GLU A 21 -23.97 -3.67 23.86
CA GLU A 21 -22.95 -3.60 24.92
C GLU A 21 -23.44 -2.82 26.15
N ASP A 22 -23.89 -3.53 27.19
CA ASP A 22 -24.48 -2.92 28.40
C ASP A 22 -23.50 -2.12 29.26
N GLN A 23 -22.19 -2.31 29.09
CA GLN A 23 -21.14 -1.68 29.91
C GLN A 23 -20.73 -0.29 29.44
N ILE A 24 -21.20 0.15 28.26
CA ILE A 24 -20.84 1.43 27.66
C ILE A 24 -21.93 2.45 27.96
N SER A 25 -21.54 3.65 28.41
CA SER A 25 -22.47 4.74 28.67
C SER A 25 -23.24 5.16 27.42
N CYS A 26 -24.48 5.62 27.60
CA CYS A 26 -25.33 6.07 26.50
C CYS A 26 -24.65 7.18 25.67
N ASP A 27 -23.92 8.09 26.32
CA ASP A 27 -23.22 9.19 25.65
C ASP A 27 -22.12 8.70 24.68
N VAL A 28 -21.39 7.65 25.06
CA VAL A 28 -20.37 7.03 24.19
C VAL A 28 -21.03 6.30 23.03
N LYS A 29 -22.12 5.56 23.28
CA LYS A 29 -22.90 4.90 22.21
C LYS A 29 -23.44 5.90 21.19
N ASP A 30 -23.95 7.04 21.65
CA ASP A 30 -24.46 8.10 20.77
C ASP A 30 -23.33 8.77 19.98
N THR A 31 -22.16 8.94 20.59
CA THR A 31 -20.98 9.48 19.90
C THR A 31 -20.44 8.51 18.84
N LEU A 32 -20.40 7.21 19.14
CA LEU A 32 -20.07 6.16 18.16
C LEU A 32 -21.08 6.10 17.02
N ARG A 33 -22.38 6.27 17.32
CA ARG A 33 -23.41 6.35 16.28
C ARG A 33 -23.19 7.54 15.35
N LYS A 34 -22.90 8.72 15.90
CA LYS A 34 -22.57 9.92 15.10
C LYS A 34 -21.32 9.69 14.23
N PHE A 35 -20.29 9.05 14.77
CA PHE A 35 -19.10 8.69 14.02
C PHE A 35 -19.42 7.80 12.81
N LEU A 36 -20.17 6.70 13.04
CA LEU A 36 -20.55 5.76 11.98
C LEU A 36 -21.46 6.39 10.92
N GLN A 37 -22.36 7.28 11.35
CA GLN A 37 -23.18 8.06 10.44
C GLN A 37 -22.30 8.92 9.51
N LYS A 38 -21.29 9.61 10.06
CA LYS A 38 -20.38 10.46 9.28
C LYS A 38 -19.50 9.67 8.32
N LEU A 39 -19.02 8.49 8.72
CA LEU A 39 -18.35 7.56 7.81
C LEU A 39 -19.26 7.11 6.66
N THR A 40 -20.53 6.86 6.93
CA THR A 40 -21.50 6.44 5.92
C THR A 40 -21.90 7.59 4.98
N GLU A 41 -22.00 8.81 5.51
CA GLU A 41 -22.23 10.03 4.72
C GLU A 41 -21.08 10.28 3.72
N ASN A 42 -19.84 10.02 4.13
CA ASN A 42 -18.68 10.07 3.23
C ASN A 42 -18.89 9.15 2.01
N ALA A 43 -19.18 7.87 2.24
CA ALA A 43 -19.35 6.90 1.15
C ALA A 43 -20.51 7.25 0.19
N ARG A 44 -21.61 7.82 0.72
CA ARG A 44 -22.80 8.16 -0.08
C ARG A 44 -22.71 9.50 -0.82
N SER A 45 -21.88 10.43 -0.35
CA SER A 45 -21.88 11.77 -0.92
C SER A 45 -21.25 11.79 -2.33
N ALA A 46 -21.83 12.56 -3.26
CA ALA A 46 -21.36 12.64 -4.65
C ALA A 46 -20.20 13.64 -4.84
N GLY A 47 -20.02 14.60 -3.92
CA GLY A 47 -19.03 15.66 -4.04
C GLY A 47 -17.73 15.38 -3.27
N LYS A 48 -16.57 15.60 -3.90
CA LYS A 48 -15.26 15.46 -3.24
C LYS A 48 -15.15 16.29 -1.96
N ARG A 49 -15.61 17.55 -1.99
CA ARG A 49 -15.56 18.46 -0.84
C ARG A 49 -16.45 18.02 0.32
N SER A 50 -17.63 17.44 0.03
CA SER A 50 -18.52 16.91 1.06
C SER A 50 -17.97 15.61 1.66
N ARG A 51 -17.31 14.78 0.86
CA ARG A 51 -16.61 13.57 1.31
C ARG A 51 -15.53 13.90 2.34
N GLU A 52 -14.64 14.83 1.98
CA GLU A 52 -13.54 15.25 2.84
C GLU A 52 -14.06 15.86 4.15
N ARG A 53 -15.04 16.78 4.09
CA ARG A 53 -15.67 17.35 5.29
C ARG A 53 -16.29 16.29 6.20
N SER A 54 -16.99 15.30 5.65
CA SER A 54 -17.62 14.24 6.44
C SER A 54 -16.58 13.38 7.16
N LEU A 55 -15.42 13.14 6.54
CA LEU A 55 -14.31 12.43 7.19
C LEU A 55 -13.57 13.27 8.22
N ASP A 56 -13.44 14.58 8.00
CA ASP A 56 -12.93 15.50 9.01
C ASP A 56 -13.80 15.47 10.27
N GLU A 57 -15.11 15.56 10.10
CA GLU A 57 -16.07 15.46 11.20
C GLU A 57 -15.99 14.09 11.88
N ALA A 58 -15.95 12.99 11.13
CA ALA A 58 -15.78 11.65 11.69
C ALA A 58 -14.48 11.53 12.50
N SER A 59 -13.38 12.06 11.99
CA SER A 59 -12.07 12.01 12.65
C SER A 59 -12.09 12.79 13.96
N GLN A 60 -12.68 13.98 13.96
CA GLN A 60 -12.86 14.78 15.17
C GLN A 60 -13.78 14.12 16.19
N ILE A 61 -14.83 13.42 15.75
CA ILE A 61 -15.70 12.67 16.65
C ILE A 61 -14.93 11.52 17.30
N LEU A 62 -14.19 10.73 16.52
CA LEU A 62 -13.40 9.61 17.04
C LEU A 62 -12.40 10.08 18.10
N GLN A 63 -11.73 11.20 17.88
CA GLN A 63 -10.77 11.79 18.84
C GLN A 63 -11.41 12.27 20.15
N LYS A 64 -12.72 12.55 20.16
CA LYS A 64 -13.44 12.97 21.37
C LYS A 64 -13.88 11.80 22.24
N ILE A 65 -13.87 10.57 21.72
CA ILE A 65 -14.26 9.40 22.49
C ILE A 65 -13.10 9.04 23.44
N PRO A 66 -13.36 8.89 24.75
CA PRO A 66 -12.34 8.46 25.70
C PRO A 66 -11.73 7.12 25.26
N LYS A 67 -10.40 7.00 25.31
CA LYS A 67 -9.69 5.78 24.88
C LYS A 67 -10.08 4.59 25.74
N GLU A 68 -10.34 4.80 27.02
CA GLU A 68 -10.79 3.79 27.97
C GLU A 68 -12.16 3.23 27.57
N ALA A 69 -13.04 4.09 27.07
CA ALA A 69 -14.36 3.70 26.58
C ALA A 69 -14.24 2.87 25.30
N LEU A 70 -13.34 3.26 24.37
CA LEU A 70 -13.03 2.44 23.19
C LEU A 70 -12.36 1.11 23.57
N GLY A 71 -11.51 1.10 24.60
CA GLY A 71 -10.86 -0.10 25.12
C GLY A 71 -11.82 -1.05 25.84
N SER A 72 -12.93 -0.54 26.35
CA SER A 72 -13.99 -1.35 26.96
C SER A 72 -14.89 -2.07 25.95
N LEU A 73 -14.81 -1.71 24.65
CA LEU A 73 -15.54 -2.39 23.58
C LEU A 73 -15.17 -3.87 23.53
N LYS A 74 -16.14 -4.74 23.23
CA LYS A 74 -15.83 -6.15 22.99
C LYS A 74 -14.89 -6.27 21.78
N PRO A 75 -13.94 -7.23 21.78
CA PRO A 75 -13.01 -7.43 20.67
C PRO A 75 -13.71 -7.59 19.31
N ALA A 76 -14.88 -8.24 19.29
CA ALA A 76 -15.67 -8.41 18.07
C ALA A 76 -16.20 -7.07 17.50
N ALA A 77 -16.66 -6.15 18.36
CA ALA A 77 -17.15 -4.84 17.92
C ALA A 77 -15.98 -3.98 17.42
N LEU A 78 -14.88 -3.92 18.17
CA LEU A 78 -13.67 -3.21 17.76
C LEU A 78 -13.13 -3.73 16.41
N HIS A 79 -13.08 -5.05 16.24
CA HIS A 79 -12.69 -5.67 14.98
C HIS A 79 -13.61 -5.27 13.82
N GLN A 80 -14.93 -5.17 14.03
CA GLN A 80 -15.85 -4.67 13.00
C GLN A 80 -15.59 -3.19 12.65
N PHE A 81 -15.25 -2.35 13.63
CA PHE A 81 -14.84 -0.96 13.37
C PHE A 81 -13.59 -0.90 12.49
N VAL A 82 -12.56 -1.68 12.82
CA VAL A 82 -11.33 -1.77 12.03
C VAL A 82 -11.64 -2.16 10.59
N ARG A 83 -12.46 -3.20 10.40
CA ARG A 83 -12.86 -3.68 9.06
C ARG A 83 -13.61 -2.63 8.26
N LEU A 84 -14.49 -1.86 8.92
CA LEU A 84 -15.23 -0.79 8.26
C LEU A 84 -14.30 0.33 7.77
N VAL A 85 -13.39 0.80 8.64
CA VAL A 85 -12.45 1.88 8.29
C VAL A 85 -11.48 1.40 7.21
N LEU A 86 -10.98 0.17 7.31
CA LEU A 86 -10.12 -0.43 6.29
C LEU A 86 -10.84 -0.56 4.94
N ALA A 87 -12.09 -1.03 4.92
CA ALA A 87 -12.88 -1.11 3.68
C ALA A 87 -13.04 0.26 3.01
N LEU A 88 -13.32 1.32 3.79
CA LEU A 88 -13.37 2.69 3.28
C LEU A 88 -12.01 3.15 2.72
N GLN A 89 -10.90 2.78 3.37
CA GLN A 89 -9.56 3.13 2.91
C GLN A 89 -9.25 2.50 1.55
N LEU A 90 -9.66 1.24 1.35
CA LEU A 90 -9.49 0.50 0.10
C LEU A 90 -10.34 1.08 -1.04
N GLU A 91 -11.50 1.68 -0.74
CA GLU A 91 -12.31 2.41 -1.73
C GLU A 91 -11.74 3.79 -2.06
N ALA A 92 -11.05 4.40 -1.10
CA ALA A 92 -10.45 5.72 -1.23
C ALA A 92 -9.10 5.74 -1.97
N VAL A 93 -8.65 4.61 -2.54
CA VAL A 93 -7.28 4.39 -3.04
C VAL A 93 -6.74 5.47 -4.00
N THR A 94 -7.60 6.18 -4.71
CA THR A 94 -7.22 7.26 -5.63
C THR A 94 -7.07 8.64 -4.98
N SER A 95 -7.35 8.76 -3.68
CA SER A 95 -7.33 10.01 -2.91
C SER A 95 -6.42 9.89 -1.69
N SER A 96 -5.15 10.28 -1.85
CA SER A 96 -4.15 10.25 -0.77
C SER A 96 -4.60 11.00 0.50
N SER A 97 -5.25 12.16 0.36
CA SER A 97 -5.80 12.91 1.50
C SER A 97 -6.83 12.11 2.30
N THR A 98 -7.74 11.43 1.60
CA THR A 98 -8.76 10.56 2.19
C THR A 98 -8.13 9.32 2.84
N CYS A 99 -7.17 8.68 2.16
CA CYS A 99 -6.45 7.51 2.67
C CYS A 99 -5.69 7.83 3.96
N ARG A 100 -4.95 8.94 4.00
CA ARG A 100 -4.23 9.38 5.21
C ARG A 100 -5.16 9.64 6.38
N LYS A 101 -6.34 10.21 6.11
CA LYS A 101 -7.33 10.47 7.15
C LYS A 101 -7.90 9.19 7.74
N LEU A 102 -8.19 8.21 6.90
CA LEU A 102 -8.64 6.89 7.33
C LEU A 102 -7.52 6.12 8.05
N ASP A 103 -6.27 6.25 7.61
CA ASP A 103 -5.13 5.69 8.33
C ASP A 103 -4.95 6.31 9.72
N GLN A 104 -5.14 7.63 9.88
CA GLN A 104 -5.14 8.28 11.19
C GLN A 104 -6.22 7.71 12.11
N MET A 105 -7.41 7.38 11.58
CA MET A 105 -8.44 6.70 12.37
C MET A 105 -8.01 5.28 12.77
N LEU A 106 -7.40 4.51 11.84
CA LEU A 106 -6.84 3.19 12.16
C LEU A 106 -5.74 3.28 13.22
N GLN A 107 -4.90 4.32 13.19
CA GLN A 107 -3.88 4.55 14.21
C GLN A 107 -4.49 4.81 15.58
N VAL A 108 -5.55 5.62 15.68
CA VAL A 108 -6.29 5.81 16.95
C VAL A 108 -6.83 4.47 17.46
N LEU A 109 -7.38 3.61 16.58
CA LEU A 109 -7.83 2.28 16.98
C LEU A 109 -6.66 1.35 17.38
N ALA A 110 -5.49 1.52 16.76
CA ALA A 110 -4.29 0.73 17.06
C ALA A 110 -3.69 1.09 18.42
N GLU A 111 -3.86 2.34 18.88
CA GLU A 111 -3.51 2.73 20.26
C GLU A 111 -4.38 2.00 21.30
N ILE A 112 -5.60 1.59 20.94
CA ILE A 112 -6.50 0.81 21.80
C ILE A 112 -6.14 -0.67 21.77
N ASN A 113 -6.02 -1.24 20.56
CA ASN A 113 -5.63 -2.64 20.38
C ASN A 113 -4.86 -2.83 19.08
N TYR A 114 -3.54 -2.66 19.16
CA TYR A 114 -2.64 -2.82 18.02
C TYR A 114 -2.80 -4.19 17.34
N SER A 115 -2.94 -5.27 18.13
CA SER A 115 -3.01 -6.62 17.59
C SER A 115 -4.20 -6.83 16.66
N ILE A 116 -5.37 -6.29 17.00
CA ILE A 116 -6.57 -6.42 16.15
C ILE A 116 -6.40 -5.64 14.85
N VAL A 117 -5.89 -4.40 14.93
CA VAL A 117 -5.72 -3.55 13.74
C VAL A 117 -4.65 -4.10 12.81
N PHE A 118 -3.49 -4.45 13.38
CA PHE A 118 -2.37 -4.98 12.62
C PHE A 118 -2.72 -6.30 11.94
N GLU A 119 -3.37 -7.23 12.65
CA GLU A 119 -3.71 -8.52 12.05
C GLU A 119 -4.73 -8.37 10.91
N GLU A 120 -5.71 -7.46 11.01
CA GLU A 120 -6.66 -7.24 9.91
C GLU A 120 -5.97 -6.65 8.66
N VAL A 121 -5.10 -5.66 8.84
CA VAL A 121 -4.31 -5.05 7.75
C VAL A 121 -3.38 -6.10 7.13
N LYS A 122 -2.70 -6.89 7.97
CA LYS A 122 -1.79 -7.95 7.55
C LYS A 122 -2.52 -9.02 6.75
N GLN A 123 -3.64 -9.54 7.25
CA GLN A 123 -4.44 -10.55 6.55
C GLN A 123 -4.89 -10.05 5.18
N TYR A 124 -5.34 -8.79 5.08
CA TYR A 124 -5.70 -8.21 3.79
C TYR A 124 -4.52 -8.19 2.81
N LEU A 125 -3.38 -7.65 3.24
CA LEU A 125 -2.18 -7.53 2.39
C LEU A 125 -1.60 -8.89 2.01
N LEU A 126 -1.58 -9.86 2.91
CA LEU A 126 -1.13 -11.22 2.61
C LEU A 126 -2.05 -11.87 1.57
N ASN A 127 -3.37 -11.72 1.70
CA ASN A 127 -4.31 -12.24 0.69
C ASN A 127 -4.08 -11.60 -0.68
N LEU A 128 -3.82 -10.28 -0.72
CA LEU A 128 -3.51 -9.55 -1.95
C LEU A 128 -2.19 -10.05 -2.58
N LEU A 129 -1.14 -10.22 -1.79
CA LEU A 129 0.18 -10.63 -2.28
C LEU A 129 0.21 -12.10 -2.75
N HIS A 130 -0.54 -12.98 -2.09
CA HIS A 130 -0.55 -14.41 -2.39
C HIS A 130 -1.66 -14.82 -3.38
N GLN A 131 -2.39 -13.86 -3.94
CA GLN A 131 -3.38 -14.19 -4.97
C GLN A 131 -2.69 -14.77 -6.22
N LYS A 132 -3.33 -15.77 -6.84
CA LYS A 132 -2.79 -16.44 -8.03
C LYS A 132 -2.74 -15.54 -9.26
N GLN A 133 -3.64 -14.57 -9.34
CA GLN A 133 -3.72 -13.64 -10.47
C GLN A 133 -2.58 -12.63 -10.40
N VAL A 134 -2.14 -12.13 -11.56
CA VAL A 134 -1.23 -10.98 -11.62
C VAL A 134 -1.95 -9.74 -11.08
N PHE A 135 -1.20 -8.75 -10.59
CA PHE A 135 -1.82 -7.53 -10.08
C PHE A 135 -2.61 -6.78 -11.15
N SER A 136 -3.85 -6.45 -10.80
CA SER A 136 -4.65 -5.48 -11.55
C SER A 136 -4.17 -4.05 -11.28
N LEU A 137 -4.61 -3.09 -12.10
CA LEU A 137 -4.33 -1.66 -11.84
C LEU A 137 -4.80 -1.24 -10.44
N LYS A 138 -5.96 -1.75 -9.98
CA LYS A 138 -6.48 -1.46 -8.64
C LYS A 138 -5.59 -2.03 -7.55
N ASP A 139 -5.08 -3.25 -7.72
CA ASP A 139 -4.16 -3.86 -6.76
C ASP A 139 -2.88 -3.03 -6.61
N LEU A 140 -2.32 -2.56 -7.74
CA LEU A 140 -1.14 -1.71 -7.71
C LEU A 140 -1.40 -0.34 -7.04
N GLN A 141 -2.60 0.21 -7.22
CA GLN A 141 -3.01 1.43 -6.52
C GLN A 141 -3.12 1.19 -5.00
N ILE A 142 -3.66 0.04 -4.60
CA ILE A 142 -3.82 -0.34 -3.18
C ILE A 142 -2.46 -0.53 -2.52
N VAL A 143 -1.54 -1.23 -3.18
CA VAL A 143 -0.16 -1.41 -2.69
C VAL A 143 0.53 -0.05 -2.55
N CYS A 144 0.44 0.84 -3.55
CA CYS A 144 0.99 2.18 -3.45
C CYS A 144 0.37 2.98 -2.30
N MET A 145 -0.94 2.90 -2.09
CA MET A 145 -1.62 3.56 -0.97
C MET A 145 -1.07 3.08 0.37
N PHE A 146 -0.92 1.76 0.57
CA PHE A 146 -0.35 1.23 1.81
C PHE A 146 1.12 1.62 1.98
N LEU A 147 1.91 1.64 0.90
CA LEU A 147 3.29 2.11 0.94
C LEU A 147 3.36 3.58 1.31
N GLU A 148 2.55 4.46 0.71
CA GLU A 148 2.67 5.92 0.85
C GLU A 148 1.99 6.45 2.12
N ASP A 149 0.79 5.98 2.39
CA ASP A 149 -0.18 6.66 3.27
C ASP A 149 -0.59 5.82 4.48
N SER A 150 -0.14 4.56 4.60
CA SER A 150 -0.42 3.73 5.76
C SER A 150 0.81 3.41 6.59
N THR A 151 0.72 3.60 7.91
CA THR A 151 1.82 3.22 8.82
C THR A 151 1.89 1.71 8.99
N LEU A 152 0.78 1.08 9.38
CA LEU A 152 0.73 -0.38 9.61
C LEU A 152 0.84 -1.16 8.31
N GLY A 153 0.23 -0.68 7.22
CA GLY A 153 0.34 -1.33 5.91
C GLY A 153 1.78 -1.37 5.40
N ARG A 154 2.53 -0.27 5.57
CA ARG A 154 3.95 -0.22 5.22
C ARG A 154 4.80 -1.13 6.09
N GLU A 155 4.47 -1.28 7.37
CA GLU A 155 5.14 -2.24 8.26
C GLU A 155 4.97 -3.68 7.75
N VAL A 156 3.75 -4.07 7.35
CA VAL A 156 3.51 -5.37 6.73
C VAL A 156 4.25 -5.52 5.40
N LEU A 157 4.19 -4.53 4.52
CA LEU A 157 4.88 -4.58 3.23
C LEU A 157 6.41 -4.57 3.37
N LYS A 158 6.94 -4.02 4.47
CA LYS A 158 8.36 -4.11 4.82
C LYS A 158 8.76 -5.56 5.12
N ALA A 159 7.95 -6.27 5.91
CA ALA A 159 8.18 -7.68 6.21
C ALA A 159 8.04 -8.56 4.95
N GLU A 160 7.07 -8.23 4.09
CA GLU A 160 6.75 -8.97 2.86
C GLU A 160 7.42 -8.39 1.60
N CYS A 161 8.47 -7.59 1.76
CA CYS A 161 9.07 -6.82 0.65
C CYS A 161 9.51 -7.72 -0.52
N ARG A 162 10.06 -8.90 -0.19
CA ARG A 162 10.48 -9.89 -1.20
C ARG A 162 9.28 -10.43 -1.98
N THR A 163 8.22 -10.82 -1.27
CA THR A 163 6.96 -11.31 -1.87
C THR A 163 6.35 -10.25 -2.78
N LEU A 164 6.34 -8.99 -2.35
CA LEU A 164 5.87 -7.86 -3.14
C LEU A 164 6.67 -7.69 -4.45
N LEU A 165 8.00 -7.66 -4.36
CA LEU A 165 8.85 -7.49 -5.56
C LEU A 165 8.69 -8.68 -6.52
N ASN A 166 8.58 -9.91 -6.02
CA ASN A 166 8.29 -11.07 -6.87
C ASN A 166 6.97 -10.88 -7.62
N LYS A 167 5.93 -10.42 -6.92
CA LYS A 167 4.61 -10.19 -7.52
C LYS A 167 4.60 -9.06 -8.56
N VAL A 168 5.42 -8.03 -8.35
CA VAL A 168 5.65 -6.97 -9.34
C VAL A 168 6.40 -7.51 -10.56
N ALA A 169 7.39 -8.38 -10.37
CA ALA A 169 8.12 -8.98 -11.48
C ALA A 169 7.23 -9.89 -12.35
N GLU A 170 6.32 -10.66 -11.75
CA GLU A 170 5.31 -11.46 -12.47
C GLU A 170 4.42 -10.62 -13.41
N LEU A 171 4.22 -9.33 -13.10
CA LEU A 171 3.40 -8.43 -13.90
C LEU A 171 4.14 -7.88 -15.14
N ILE A 172 5.47 -7.83 -15.12
CA ILE A 172 6.29 -7.19 -16.17
C ILE A 172 5.94 -7.71 -17.58
N PRO A 173 5.81 -9.02 -17.85
CA PRO A 173 5.46 -9.52 -19.17
C PRO A 173 4.11 -8.99 -19.67
N ALA A 174 3.13 -8.85 -18.79
CA ALA A 174 1.81 -8.33 -19.11
C ALA A 174 1.80 -6.80 -19.31
N VAL A 175 2.72 -6.08 -18.67
CA VAL A 175 2.89 -4.63 -18.89
C VAL A 175 3.55 -4.34 -20.24
N LEU A 176 4.42 -5.25 -20.70
CA LEU A 176 5.18 -5.09 -21.93
C LEU A 176 4.56 -5.77 -23.15
N SER A 177 3.40 -6.43 -23.01
CA SER A 177 2.80 -7.27 -24.05
C SER A 177 2.34 -6.49 -25.28
N ASP A 178 1.77 -5.30 -25.07
CA ASP A 178 1.18 -4.49 -26.14
C ASP A 178 1.40 -2.99 -25.87
N GLU A 179 1.17 -2.17 -26.89
CA GLU A 179 1.43 -0.74 -26.81
C GLU A 179 0.51 -0.01 -25.82
N ALA A 180 -0.74 -0.46 -25.67
CA ALA A 180 -1.73 0.18 -24.81
C ALA A 180 -1.41 -0.06 -23.33
N THR A 181 -0.98 -1.27 -22.96
CA THR A 181 -0.53 -1.59 -21.60
C THR A 181 0.82 -0.93 -21.28
N ARG A 182 1.76 -0.96 -22.23
CA ARG A 182 3.10 -0.39 -22.09
C ARG A 182 3.11 1.13 -21.92
N ASN A 183 2.20 1.83 -22.61
CA ASN A 183 2.05 3.29 -22.48
C ASN A 183 0.87 3.68 -21.57
N GLY A 184 0.25 2.71 -20.90
CA GLY A 184 -0.95 2.89 -20.11
C GLY A 184 -0.70 3.06 -18.61
N PRO A 185 -1.78 3.22 -17.83
CA PRO A 185 -1.72 3.38 -16.38
C PRO A 185 -1.06 2.21 -15.64
N LEU A 186 -1.12 1.00 -16.21
CA LEU A 186 -0.53 -0.20 -15.62
C LEU A 186 1.00 -0.11 -15.57
N CYS A 187 1.63 0.31 -16.68
CA CYS A 187 3.07 0.56 -16.74
C CYS A 187 3.49 1.64 -15.74
N TYR A 188 2.81 2.79 -15.77
CA TYR A 188 3.08 3.89 -14.84
C TYR A 188 3.01 3.45 -13.38
N GLN A 189 1.96 2.73 -13.01
CA GLN A 189 1.75 2.30 -11.62
C GLN A 189 2.75 1.21 -11.20
N THR A 190 3.19 0.34 -12.12
CA THR A 190 4.26 -0.64 -11.89
C THR A 190 5.57 0.07 -11.57
N VAL A 191 5.96 1.05 -12.39
CA VAL A 191 7.15 1.89 -12.14
C VAL A 191 7.01 2.66 -10.83
N LYS A 192 5.81 3.17 -10.52
CA LYS A 192 5.53 3.87 -9.27
C LYS A 192 5.77 2.98 -8.05
N ILE A 193 5.31 1.71 -8.06
CA ILE A 193 5.58 0.79 -6.96
C ILE A 193 7.07 0.56 -6.78
N CYS A 194 7.81 0.34 -7.87
CA CYS A 194 9.26 0.17 -7.79
C CYS A 194 9.93 1.37 -7.10
N LEU A 195 9.57 2.59 -7.51
CA LEU A 195 10.04 3.81 -6.86
C LEU A 195 9.69 3.81 -5.36
N GLN A 196 8.42 3.55 -5.01
CA GLN A 196 7.98 3.61 -3.62
C GLN A 196 8.66 2.57 -2.73
N VAL A 197 8.89 1.36 -3.24
CA VAL A 197 9.63 0.32 -2.51
C VAL A 197 11.08 0.75 -2.30
N PHE A 198 11.76 1.26 -3.33
CA PHE A 198 13.16 1.70 -3.21
C PHE A 198 13.32 2.90 -2.29
N GLN A 199 12.36 3.82 -2.30
CA GLN A 199 12.39 5.03 -1.48
C GLN A 199 12.00 4.77 -0.02
N LEU A 200 10.97 3.95 0.21
CA LEU A 200 10.35 3.82 1.54
C LEU A 200 10.80 2.57 2.30
N LEU A 201 11.33 1.56 1.61
CA LEU A 201 11.85 0.33 2.19
C LEU A 201 13.36 0.12 1.88
N PRO A 202 14.22 1.15 2.01
CA PRO A 202 15.60 1.07 1.53
C PRO A 202 16.42 -0.02 2.22
N GLY A 203 16.18 -0.28 3.51
CA GLY A 203 16.89 -1.33 4.25
C GLY A 203 16.63 -2.74 3.69
N GLN A 204 15.39 -3.02 3.28
CA GLN A 204 14.98 -4.32 2.73
C GLN A 204 15.58 -4.51 1.34
N VAL A 205 15.53 -3.45 0.55
CA VAL A 205 16.06 -3.45 -0.82
C VAL A 205 17.59 -3.56 -0.82
N THR A 206 18.27 -2.85 0.08
CA THR A 206 19.74 -2.92 0.24
C THR A 206 20.19 -4.36 0.48
N LEU A 207 19.52 -5.08 1.39
CA LEU A 207 19.83 -6.48 1.67
C LEU A 207 19.64 -7.38 0.44
N MET A 208 18.66 -7.09 -0.42
CA MET A 208 18.41 -7.89 -1.64
C MET A 208 19.38 -7.59 -2.79
N VAL A 209 19.92 -6.36 -2.87
CA VAL A 209 20.85 -5.96 -3.93
C VAL A 209 22.29 -6.34 -3.57
N TYR A 210 22.70 -6.07 -2.33
CA TYR A 210 24.12 -6.05 -1.96
C TYR A 210 24.56 -7.26 -1.12
N CYS A 211 23.65 -8.05 -0.54
CA CYS A 211 24.03 -9.27 0.17
C CYS A 211 24.20 -10.45 -0.81
N LYS A 212 25.36 -11.12 -0.73
CA LYS A 212 25.76 -12.23 -1.62
C LYS A 212 24.90 -13.49 -1.47
N GLU A 213 24.14 -13.64 -0.38
CA GLU A 213 23.47 -14.90 -0.01
C GLU A 213 22.15 -15.17 -0.73
N SER A 214 21.60 -14.21 -1.47
CA SER A 214 20.48 -14.50 -2.38
C SER A 214 20.36 -13.44 -3.46
N ALA A 215 20.92 -13.71 -4.64
CA ALA A 215 20.60 -12.94 -5.83
C ALA A 215 19.07 -13.01 -6.06
N ASN A 216 18.36 -11.91 -5.85
CA ASN A 216 16.94 -11.86 -6.10
C ASN A 216 16.70 -11.66 -7.61
N MET A 217 16.38 -12.75 -8.31
CA MET A 217 16.08 -12.71 -9.75
C MET A 217 14.97 -11.73 -10.09
N SER A 218 13.92 -11.63 -9.27
CA SER A 218 12.82 -10.69 -9.50
C SER A 218 13.27 -9.23 -9.43
N LEU A 219 14.24 -8.90 -8.56
CA LEU A 219 14.78 -7.54 -8.52
C LEU A 219 15.61 -7.22 -9.77
N ARG A 220 16.33 -8.21 -10.31
CA ARG A 220 17.03 -8.06 -11.59
C ARG A 220 16.05 -7.84 -12.74
N ASP A 221 14.96 -8.60 -12.79
CA ASP A 221 13.91 -8.45 -13.82
C ASP A 221 13.27 -7.06 -13.75
N ILE A 222 13.01 -6.56 -12.52
CA ILE A 222 12.53 -5.20 -12.29
C ILE A 222 13.53 -4.15 -12.78
N LEU A 223 14.82 -4.34 -12.51
CA LEU A 223 15.85 -3.41 -12.95
C LEU A 223 15.99 -3.38 -14.47
N GLU A 224 15.96 -4.54 -15.11
CA GLU A 224 15.94 -4.63 -16.58
C GLU A 224 14.70 -3.92 -17.15
N PHE A 225 13.53 -4.15 -16.57
CA PHE A 225 12.30 -3.44 -16.94
C PHE A 225 12.44 -1.92 -16.82
N LEU A 226 12.94 -1.41 -15.70
CA LEU A 226 13.13 0.03 -15.49
C LEU A 226 14.13 0.62 -16.51
N MET A 227 15.22 -0.08 -16.82
CA MET A 227 16.16 0.36 -17.84
C MET A 227 15.53 0.38 -19.23
N ARG A 228 14.71 -0.61 -19.59
CA ARG A 228 13.96 -0.62 -20.85
C ARG A 228 13.00 0.56 -20.96
N VAL A 229 12.30 0.88 -19.87
CA VAL A 229 11.46 2.09 -19.79
C VAL A 229 12.30 3.34 -20.05
N ILE A 230 13.41 3.53 -19.31
CA ILE A 230 14.31 4.70 -19.45
C ILE A 230 14.83 4.85 -20.88
N LEU A 231 15.23 3.75 -21.51
CA LEU A 231 15.79 3.71 -22.87
C LEU A 231 14.75 3.95 -23.99
N GLY A 232 13.48 4.19 -23.64
CA GLY A 232 12.48 4.65 -24.59
C GLY A 232 11.55 3.56 -25.11
N GLU A 233 11.50 2.38 -24.49
CA GLU A 233 10.44 1.40 -24.81
C GLU A 233 9.04 1.91 -24.41
N VAL A 234 8.97 2.89 -23.50
CA VAL A 234 7.75 3.62 -23.16
C VAL A 234 7.84 5.04 -23.70
N SER A 235 6.78 5.51 -24.38
CA SER A 235 6.75 6.85 -24.99
C SER A 235 6.54 7.96 -23.96
N SER A 236 5.80 7.67 -22.89
CA SER A 236 5.49 8.60 -21.80
C SER A 236 6.76 9.15 -21.14
N ARG A 237 6.96 10.48 -21.27
CA ARG A 237 8.08 11.19 -20.64
C ARG A 237 8.04 11.07 -19.11
N ASP A 238 6.85 11.18 -18.51
CA ASP A 238 6.68 11.12 -17.06
C ASP A 238 7.02 9.74 -16.52
N THR A 239 6.61 8.67 -17.21
CA THR A 239 6.93 7.29 -16.81
C THR A 239 8.44 7.03 -16.89
N ARG A 240 9.11 7.56 -17.92
CA ARG A 240 10.57 7.49 -18.06
C ARG A 240 11.31 8.23 -16.95
N LEU A 241 10.85 9.45 -16.62
CA LEU A 241 11.41 10.22 -15.52
C LEU A 241 11.23 9.47 -14.20
N LEU A 242 10.04 8.90 -13.96
CA LEU A 242 9.73 8.13 -12.77
C LEU A 242 10.63 6.88 -12.65
N ALA A 243 10.87 6.18 -13.76
CA ALA A 243 11.78 5.04 -13.79
C ALA A 243 13.23 5.46 -13.50
N GLY A 244 13.68 6.58 -14.06
CA GLY A 244 14.98 7.18 -13.76
C GLY A 244 15.13 7.49 -12.27
N THR A 245 14.10 8.11 -11.66
CA THR A 245 14.08 8.39 -10.22
C THR A 245 14.09 7.10 -9.40
N ALA A 246 13.36 6.06 -9.81
CA ALA A 246 13.38 4.76 -9.12
C ALA A 246 14.79 4.18 -9.10
N VAL A 247 15.46 4.11 -10.25
CA VAL A 247 16.84 3.60 -10.34
C VAL A 247 17.81 4.46 -9.52
N ALA A 248 17.66 5.78 -9.54
CA ALA A 248 18.48 6.67 -8.72
C ALA A 248 18.27 6.40 -7.21
N MET A 249 17.03 6.25 -6.76
CA MET A 249 16.72 5.91 -5.37
C MET A 249 17.29 4.56 -4.96
N LEU A 250 17.32 3.58 -5.86
CA LEU A 250 17.97 2.30 -5.58
C LEU A 250 19.48 2.47 -5.36
N LEU A 251 20.14 3.22 -6.24
CA LEU A 251 21.59 3.42 -6.15
C LEU A 251 21.99 4.19 -4.88
N THR A 252 21.15 5.11 -4.41
CA THR A 252 21.40 5.85 -3.16
C THR A 252 21.17 5.01 -1.90
N THR A 253 20.59 3.81 -2.01
CA THR A 253 20.50 2.88 -0.86
C THR A 253 21.84 2.24 -0.48
N ALA A 254 22.84 2.31 -1.37
CA ALA A 254 24.19 1.82 -1.06
C ALA A 254 24.82 2.64 0.07
N THR A 255 25.26 1.95 1.12
CA THR A 255 25.98 2.56 2.24
C THR A 255 27.45 2.86 1.93
N ASP A 256 28.00 2.27 0.87
CA ASP A 256 29.36 2.47 0.38
C ASP A 256 29.36 2.93 -1.09
N SER A 257 30.16 3.97 -1.37
CA SER A 257 30.46 4.48 -2.71
C SER A 257 30.94 3.40 -3.68
N GLN A 258 31.68 2.39 -3.23
CA GLN A 258 32.17 1.31 -4.08
C GLN A 258 31.03 0.34 -4.46
N CYS A 259 30.13 0.04 -3.53
CA CYS A 259 28.91 -0.72 -3.78
C CYS A 259 27.97 0.02 -4.74
N ALA A 260 27.80 1.34 -4.56
CA ALA A 260 27.01 2.18 -5.46
C ALA A 260 27.58 2.17 -6.89
N ALA A 261 28.90 2.33 -7.03
CA ALA A 261 29.58 2.27 -8.31
C ALA A 261 29.44 0.90 -8.98
N SER A 262 29.58 -0.19 -8.21
CA SER A 262 29.38 -1.56 -8.71
C SER A 262 27.95 -1.79 -9.20
N ALA A 263 26.94 -1.35 -8.44
CA ALA A 263 25.53 -1.49 -8.84
C ALA A 263 25.22 -0.66 -10.10
N ALA A 264 25.72 0.57 -10.18
CA ALA A 264 25.60 1.39 -11.38
C ALA A 264 26.27 0.72 -12.59
N TRP A 265 27.44 0.12 -12.40
CA TRP A 265 28.11 -0.66 -13.44
C TRP A 265 27.31 -1.90 -13.86
N SER A 266 26.75 -2.65 -12.92
CA SER A 266 25.89 -3.80 -13.23
C SER A 266 24.66 -3.38 -14.03
N LEU A 267 24.03 -2.24 -13.71
CA LEU A 267 22.92 -1.69 -14.50
C LEU A 267 23.35 -1.32 -15.92
N LEU A 268 24.53 -0.73 -16.09
CA LEU A 268 25.10 -0.44 -17.41
C LEU A 268 25.44 -1.73 -18.20
N GLN A 269 25.72 -2.84 -17.53
CA GLN A 269 25.91 -4.12 -18.23
C GLN A 269 24.58 -4.77 -18.60
N ILE A 270 23.53 -4.61 -17.78
CA ILE A 270 22.17 -5.03 -18.14
C ILE A 270 21.71 -4.33 -19.43
N THR A 271 22.05 -3.04 -19.60
CA THR A 271 21.77 -2.34 -20.87
C THR A 271 22.67 -2.78 -22.02
N LYS A 272 23.91 -3.21 -21.76
CA LYS A 272 24.83 -3.73 -22.77
C LYS A 272 24.53 -5.16 -23.19
N HIS A 273 23.85 -5.98 -22.39
CA HIS A 273 23.54 -7.39 -22.71
C HIS A 273 22.51 -7.64 -23.81
N ARG A 274 22.17 -6.62 -24.62
CA ARG A 274 21.88 -6.85 -26.06
C ARG A 274 23.11 -7.36 -26.85
N SER A 275 24.27 -7.50 -26.19
CA SER A 275 25.47 -8.18 -26.69
C SER A 275 26.15 -8.94 -25.52
N SER A 276 25.96 -10.26 -25.49
CA SER A 276 26.76 -11.30 -24.78
C SER A 276 27.05 -11.17 -23.26
N THR A 277 26.42 -12.07 -22.50
CA THR A 277 26.91 -12.93 -21.39
C THR A 277 27.43 -12.33 -20.06
N ILE A 278 26.75 -12.76 -18.99
CA ILE A 278 26.76 -12.31 -17.59
C ILE A 278 28.09 -12.52 -16.85
N PHE A 279 28.37 -11.53 -15.98
CA PHE A 279 29.41 -11.41 -14.95
C PHE A 279 29.92 -12.68 -14.26
N ASN A 280 31.24 -12.72 -14.07
CA ASN A 280 31.91 -13.16 -12.85
C ASN A 280 32.91 -12.06 -12.46
N CYS A 281 32.90 -11.60 -11.21
CA CYS A 281 34.06 -10.95 -10.59
C CYS A 281 34.18 -11.45 -9.14
N THR A 282 35.36 -12.00 -8.87
CA THR A 282 35.97 -12.38 -7.58
C THR A 282 36.00 -11.23 -6.58
#